data_AF-A0A941G767-F1
#
_entry.id   AF-A0A941G767-F1
#
_cell.length_a   1.000
_cell.length_b   1.000
_cell.length_c   1.000
_cell.angle_alpha   90.00
_cell.angle_beta   90.00
_cell.angle_gamma   90.00
#
_symmetry.space_group_name_H-M   'P 1'
#
loop_
_entity.id
_entity.type
_entity.pdbx_description
1 polymer ?
#
loop_
_entity_poly.entity_id
_entity_poly.type
_entity_poly.pdbx_seq_one_letter_code
_entity_poly.pdbx_strand_id
1 'polypeptide(L)'
;KSPPPLAAITAARRNDAPASFGSRVETLLAQRHIAALTPLLQQRPGEFARRLDVTLRRSTEPDAVLDAFETVAAQASTPILLQVLAQARAPRPLPLRAFTPKGALAKVYGIQDRREPLAPEVLARAARICQDALIKRFASLPPLGRSFVDPALRDYIVPLAQRAASKSLRTLVRGSRLPLPDTRFIRLFLWWKNGRARTDIDLSAAFFDANFVFMQTVAYYNLKGFGGYHSGDIVDAPQGASEFIDLDIDALVEKGIRYVVTSINSYTQQPYCDLPECFAGWMARADLASGEVYEPRTVVDRIDIASDTQICLPFVMDLHERRVIWADLGLTSTPRWNNVRNNLSGVSLMLRALVHTPRPDLETLFDLHARARGERMETPQQAETVFAPHQGITPFDVDVIRSRFL
;
A
#
# COMPACT_ATOMS: atom_id res chain seq x y z
N LYS A 1 21.67 -9.63 -31.95
CA LYS A 1 23.06 -9.85 -32.39
C LYS A 1 23.97 -9.07 -31.44
N SER A 2 24.75 -9.74 -30.59
CA SER A 2 25.74 -9.08 -29.74
C SER A 2 26.85 -8.47 -30.59
N PRO A 3 27.42 -7.31 -30.22
CA PRO A 3 28.56 -6.75 -30.95
C PRO A 3 29.74 -7.73 -30.89
N PRO A 4 30.57 -7.82 -31.95
CA PRO A 4 31.77 -8.65 -31.94
C PRO A 4 32.65 -8.29 -30.74
N PRO A 5 33.32 -9.26 -30.07
CA PRO A 5 34.15 -9.03 -28.88
C PRO A 5 35.15 -7.87 -29.05
N LEU A 6 35.68 -7.70 -30.26
CA LEU A 6 36.62 -6.64 -30.61
C LEU A 6 36.02 -5.22 -30.53
N ALA A 7 34.73 -5.05 -30.86
CA ALA A 7 34.06 -3.76 -30.78
C ALA A 7 33.82 -3.34 -29.32
N ALA A 8 33.46 -4.29 -28.46
CA ALA A 8 33.30 -4.04 -27.02
C ALA A 8 34.64 -3.68 -26.35
N ILE A 9 35.73 -4.37 -26.71
CA ILE A 9 37.08 -4.08 -26.20
C ILE A 9 37.59 -2.72 -26.69
N THR A 10 37.33 -2.36 -27.96
CA THR A 10 37.74 -1.07 -28.53
C THR A 10 36.98 0.10 -27.90
N ALA A 11 35.68 -0.07 -27.64
CA ALA A 11 34.86 0.93 -26.97
C ALA A 11 35.30 1.12 -25.51
N ALA A 12 35.56 0.03 -24.78
CA ALA A 12 36.12 0.09 -23.42
C ALA A 12 37.49 0.80 -23.35
N ARG A 13 38.36 0.60 -24.35
CA ARG A 13 39.66 1.31 -24.47
C ARG A 13 39.52 2.80 -24.74
N ARG A 14 38.41 3.25 -25.35
CA ARG A 14 38.09 4.66 -25.61
C ARG A 14 37.27 5.30 -24.48
N ASN A 15 36.99 4.55 -23.41
CA ASN A 15 36.01 4.93 -22.39
C ASN A 15 34.58 5.14 -22.93
N ASP A 16 34.31 4.63 -24.13
CA ASP A 16 32.99 4.61 -24.76
C ASP A 16 32.26 3.36 -24.27
N ALA A 17 31.47 3.47 -23.20
CA ALA A 17 30.61 2.36 -22.81
C ALA A 17 29.63 2.07 -23.97
N PRO A 18 29.53 0.82 -24.50
CA PRO A 18 28.54 0.51 -25.52
C PRO A 18 27.15 0.86 -24.97
N ALA A 19 26.40 1.68 -25.70
CA ALA A 19 25.14 2.23 -25.20
C ALA A 19 24.13 1.10 -24.91
N SER A 20 24.03 0.72 -23.65
CA SER A 20 23.01 -0.20 -23.14
C SER A 20 21.61 0.24 -23.57
N PHE A 21 20.65 -0.69 -23.60
CA PHE A 21 19.25 -0.34 -23.86
C PHE A 21 18.78 0.81 -22.94
N GLY A 22 19.09 0.71 -21.65
CA GLY A 22 18.73 1.72 -20.65
C GLY A 22 19.36 3.07 -20.95
N SER A 23 20.66 3.13 -21.21
CA SER A 23 21.33 4.40 -21.53
C SER A 23 20.80 5.03 -22.81
N ARG A 24 20.49 4.25 -23.85
CA ARG A 24 19.84 4.75 -25.07
C ARG A 24 18.47 5.35 -24.78
N VAL A 25 17.66 4.67 -23.98
CA VAL A 25 16.33 5.15 -23.57
C VAL A 25 16.44 6.45 -22.77
N GLU A 26 17.33 6.53 -21.78
CA GLU A 26 17.52 7.75 -20.99
C GLU A 26 18.00 8.92 -21.85
N THR A 27 18.96 8.68 -22.76
CA THR A 27 19.44 9.73 -23.68
C THR A 27 18.33 10.27 -24.57
N LEU A 28 17.53 9.39 -25.19
CA LEU A 28 16.43 9.80 -26.06
C LEU A 28 15.31 10.51 -25.27
N LEU A 29 15.00 10.05 -24.05
CA LEU A 29 14.06 10.73 -23.16
C LEU A 29 14.57 12.13 -22.76
N ALA A 30 15.85 12.25 -22.39
CA ALA A 30 16.47 13.50 -21.99
C ALA A 30 16.42 14.53 -23.13
N GLN A 31 16.72 14.09 -24.35
CA GLN A 31 16.70 14.90 -25.58
C GLN A 31 15.29 15.09 -26.18
N ARG A 32 14.25 14.51 -25.59
CA ARG A 32 12.87 14.49 -26.12
C ARG A 32 12.74 13.93 -27.55
N HIS A 33 13.63 13.03 -27.95
CA HIS A 33 13.57 12.34 -29.24
C HIS A 33 12.54 11.20 -29.21
N ILE A 34 11.26 11.52 -28.98
CA ILE A 34 10.20 10.54 -28.70
C ILE A 34 9.89 9.65 -29.91
N ALA A 35 9.95 10.19 -31.13
CA ALA A 35 9.81 9.41 -32.36
C ALA A 35 10.86 8.30 -32.48
N ALA A 36 12.10 8.53 -32.04
CA ALA A 36 13.16 7.52 -32.04
C ALA A 36 13.09 6.60 -30.80
N LEU A 37 12.58 7.11 -29.67
CA LEU A 37 12.41 6.34 -28.44
C LEU A 37 11.30 5.30 -28.55
N THR A 38 10.20 5.63 -29.21
CA THR A 38 8.99 4.81 -29.21
C THR A 38 9.22 3.41 -29.83
N PRO A 39 9.83 3.27 -31.04
CA PRO A 39 10.18 1.96 -31.60
C PRO A 39 11.18 1.18 -30.73
N LEU A 40 12.05 1.87 -29.99
CA LEU A 40 12.98 1.24 -29.06
C LEU A 40 12.23 0.64 -27.86
N LEU A 41 11.27 1.36 -27.29
CA LEU A 41 10.44 0.89 -26.18
C LEU A 41 9.50 -0.26 -26.59
N GLN A 42 8.98 -0.28 -27.82
CA GLN A 42 8.17 -1.40 -28.34
C GLN A 42 8.90 -2.75 -28.30
N GLN A 43 10.24 -2.76 -28.39
CA GLN A 43 11.04 -3.98 -28.24
C GLN A 43 11.02 -4.54 -26.80
N ARG A 44 10.61 -3.74 -25.81
CA ARG A 44 10.48 -4.13 -24.40
C ARG A 44 9.16 -3.61 -23.82
N PRO A 45 8.02 -4.26 -24.10
CA PRO A 45 6.68 -3.74 -23.75
C PRO A 45 6.49 -3.46 -22.26
N GLY A 46 7.10 -4.27 -21.38
CA GLY A 46 7.06 -4.03 -19.94
C GLY A 46 7.85 -2.78 -19.49
N GLU A 47 8.89 -2.39 -20.21
CA GLU A 47 9.62 -1.13 -19.96
C GLU A 47 8.85 0.05 -20.56
N PHE A 48 8.24 -0.13 -21.75
CA PHE A 48 7.36 0.86 -22.34
C PHE A 48 6.22 1.22 -21.38
N ALA A 49 5.48 0.23 -20.88
CA ALA A 49 4.38 0.45 -19.95
C ALA A 49 4.82 1.23 -18.69
N ARG A 50 5.96 0.87 -18.08
CA ARG A 50 6.50 1.58 -16.90
C ARG A 50 6.91 3.02 -17.18
N ARG A 51 7.29 3.32 -18.42
CA ARG A 51 7.73 4.65 -18.87
C ARG A 51 6.64 5.43 -19.61
N LEU A 52 5.46 4.86 -19.80
CA LEU A 52 4.40 5.45 -20.62
C LEU A 52 4.07 6.88 -20.16
N ASP A 53 3.89 7.11 -18.86
CA ASP A 53 3.60 8.43 -18.29
C ASP A 53 4.67 9.47 -18.64
N VAL A 54 5.97 9.13 -18.54
CA VAL A 54 7.04 10.09 -18.85
C VAL A 54 7.21 10.28 -20.36
N THR A 55 7.03 9.23 -21.16
CA THR A 55 7.09 9.30 -22.62
C THR A 55 5.97 10.20 -23.16
N LEU A 56 4.75 10.04 -22.67
CA LEU A 56 3.60 10.87 -23.05
C LEU A 56 3.82 12.33 -22.71
N ARG A 57 4.31 12.63 -21.49
CA ARG A 57 4.57 14.01 -21.04
C ARG A 57 5.61 14.72 -21.88
N ARG A 58 6.59 13.99 -22.40
CA ARG A 58 7.68 14.56 -23.20
C ARG A 58 7.40 14.54 -24.70
N SER A 59 6.28 13.97 -25.14
CA SER A 59 5.90 13.91 -26.55
C SER A 59 5.13 15.15 -26.97
N THR A 60 5.40 15.62 -28.19
CA THR A 60 4.53 16.56 -28.91
C THR A 60 3.36 15.84 -29.61
N GLU A 61 3.49 14.53 -29.80
CA GLU A 61 2.50 13.66 -30.47
C GLU A 61 2.14 12.50 -29.52
N PRO A 62 1.32 12.74 -28.47
CA PRO A 62 0.96 11.70 -27.51
C PRO A 62 0.15 10.56 -28.14
N ASP A 63 -0.66 10.83 -29.16
CA ASP A 63 -1.45 9.80 -29.83
C ASP A 63 -0.60 8.77 -30.56
N ALA A 64 0.48 9.18 -31.24
CA ALA A 64 1.42 8.26 -31.89
C ALA A 64 2.11 7.33 -30.87
N VAL A 65 2.40 7.85 -29.66
CA VAL A 65 2.94 7.03 -28.56
C VAL A 65 1.91 6.01 -28.08
N LEU A 66 0.65 6.41 -27.96
CA LEU A 66 -0.44 5.52 -27.55
C LEU A 66 -0.73 4.45 -28.60
N ASP A 67 -0.76 4.80 -29.89
CA ASP A 67 -0.88 3.83 -31.00
C ASP A 67 0.22 2.78 -30.92
N ALA A 68 1.47 3.23 -30.75
CA ALA A 68 2.61 2.35 -30.63
C ALA A 68 2.55 1.48 -29.36
N PHE A 69 2.04 2.01 -28.24
CA PHE A 69 1.86 1.21 -27.03
C PHE A 69 0.74 0.17 -27.18
N GLU A 70 -0.37 0.53 -27.81
CA GLU A 70 -1.53 -0.33 -28.05
C GLU A 70 -1.14 -1.61 -28.79
N THR A 71 -0.28 -1.51 -29.81
CA THR A 71 0.23 -2.67 -30.57
C THR A 71 1.01 -3.69 -29.73
N VAL A 72 1.58 -3.27 -28.59
CA VAL A 72 2.42 -4.14 -27.73
C VAL A 72 1.86 -4.33 -26.32
N ALA A 73 0.78 -3.65 -25.94
CA ALA A 73 0.24 -3.64 -24.58
C ALA A 73 -0.09 -5.06 -24.07
N ALA A 74 -0.65 -5.91 -24.94
CA ALA A 74 -0.99 -7.30 -24.63
C ALA A 74 0.23 -8.19 -24.27
N GLN A 75 1.47 -7.73 -24.54
CA GLN A 75 2.70 -8.42 -24.19
C GLN A 75 3.26 -8.01 -22.81
N ALA A 76 2.78 -6.91 -22.22
CA ALA A 76 3.18 -6.49 -20.88
C ALA A 76 2.40 -7.28 -19.81
N SER A 77 3.05 -7.64 -18.70
CA SER A 77 2.42 -8.48 -17.67
C SER A 77 1.22 -7.81 -16.98
N THR A 78 0.28 -8.62 -16.47
CA THR A 78 -0.93 -8.15 -15.77
C THR A 78 -0.61 -7.17 -14.64
N PRO A 79 0.36 -7.45 -13.74
CA PRO A 79 0.73 -6.49 -12.69
C PRO A 79 1.16 -5.12 -13.20
N ILE A 80 1.85 -5.05 -14.36
CA ILE A 80 2.33 -3.78 -14.91
C ILE A 80 1.16 -2.99 -15.49
N LEU A 81 0.29 -3.63 -16.27
CA LEU A 81 -0.87 -2.96 -16.87
C LEU A 81 -1.83 -2.44 -15.80
N LEU A 82 -2.04 -3.20 -14.72
CA LEU A 82 -2.83 -2.75 -13.57
C LEU A 82 -2.22 -1.50 -12.92
N GLN A 83 -0.89 -1.46 -12.72
CA GLN A 83 -0.20 -0.29 -12.17
C GLN A 83 -0.34 0.94 -13.08
N VAL A 84 -0.21 0.76 -14.40
CA VAL A 84 -0.41 1.86 -15.36
C VAL A 84 -1.85 2.35 -15.31
N LEU A 85 -2.83 1.44 -15.26
CA LEU A 85 -4.25 1.78 -15.14
C LEU A 85 -4.54 2.60 -13.88
N ALA A 86 -4.02 2.19 -12.71
CA ALA A 86 -4.16 2.92 -11.46
C ALA A 86 -3.53 4.33 -11.53
N GLN A 87 -2.36 4.45 -12.16
CA GLN A 87 -1.69 5.75 -12.35
C GLN A 87 -2.40 6.65 -13.38
N ALA A 88 -3.01 6.08 -14.42
CA ALA A 88 -3.76 6.81 -15.43
C ALA A 88 -5.06 7.39 -14.85
N ARG A 89 -5.72 6.66 -13.95
CA ARG A 89 -6.96 7.06 -13.27
C ARG A 89 -6.74 7.98 -12.06
N ALA A 90 -5.51 8.07 -11.56
CA ALA A 90 -5.21 8.87 -10.38
C ALA A 90 -5.46 10.37 -10.64
N PRO A 91 -5.94 11.12 -9.62
CA PRO A 91 -6.11 12.58 -9.74
C PRO A 91 -4.77 13.25 -10.06
N ARG A 92 -4.81 14.32 -10.86
CA ARG A 92 -3.63 15.07 -11.28
C ARG A 92 -3.75 16.55 -10.87
N PRO A 93 -2.67 17.18 -10.39
CA PRO A 93 -1.36 16.60 -10.05
C PRO A 93 -1.47 15.62 -8.87
N LEU A 94 -0.52 14.68 -8.73
CA LEU A 94 -0.53 13.79 -7.57
C LEU A 94 -0.22 14.60 -6.29
N PRO A 95 -0.96 14.39 -5.18
CA PRO A 95 -0.67 15.05 -3.90
C PRO A 95 0.75 14.78 -3.37
N LEU A 96 1.29 13.60 -3.71
CA LEU A 96 2.66 13.18 -3.39
C LEU A 96 3.16 12.20 -4.45
N ARG A 97 4.39 12.40 -4.93
CA ARG A 97 5.13 11.36 -5.63
C ARG A 97 6.03 10.63 -4.65
N ALA A 98 5.60 9.45 -4.24
CA ALA A 98 6.35 8.57 -3.35
C ALA A 98 7.08 7.49 -4.16
N PHE A 99 8.33 7.24 -3.80
CA PHE A 99 9.16 6.16 -4.34
C PHE A 99 9.54 5.23 -3.19
N THR A 100 9.30 3.94 -3.37
CA THR A 100 9.62 2.91 -2.37
C THR A 100 10.71 1.99 -2.91
N PRO A 101 12.00 2.29 -2.67
CA PRO A 101 13.10 1.47 -3.16
C PRO A 101 12.95 0.01 -2.73
N LYS A 102 12.94 -0.91 -3.70
CA LYS A 102 12.74 -2.36 -3.47
C LYS A 102 11.46 -2.68 -2.65
N GLY A 103 10.43 -1.83 -2.70
CA GLY A 103 9.18 -2.01 -1.95
C GLY A 103 9.26 -1.72 -0.44
N ALA A 104 10.40 -1.23 0.05
CA ALA A 104 10.60 -0.86 1.44
C ALA A 104 10.01 0.53 1.71
N LEU A 105 8.82 0.58 2.33
CA LEU A 105 8.17 1.86 2.68
C LEU A 105 8.95 2.60 3.79
N ALA A 106 9.69 1.87 4.64
CA ALA A 106 10.62 2.46 5.60
C ALA A 106 11.70 3.35 4.95
N LYS A 107 12.00 3.13 3.65
CA LYS A 107 12.98 3.89 2.86
C LYS A 107 12.30 4.82 1.84
N VAL A 108 11.04 5.17 2.08
CA VAL A 108 10.27 6.00 1.15
C VAL A 108 10.95 7.34 0.93
N TYR A 109 10.98 7.76 -0.32
CA TYR A 109 11.40 9.08 -0.73
C TYR A 109 10.24 9.79 -1.41
N GLY A 110 9.96 11.03 -1.01
CA GLY A 110 8.83 11.81 -1.48
C GLY A 110 9.27 13.10 -2.15
N ILE A 111 8.61 13.45 -3.26
CA ILE A 111 8.74 14.77 -3.90
C ILE A 111 7.36 15.30 -4.29
N GLN A 112 7.27 16.63 -4.43
CA GLN A 112 6.10 17.27 -5.02
C GLN A 112 5.95 16.86 -6.50
N ASP A 113 4.71 16.70 -6.97
CA ASP A 113 4.46 16.44 -8.38
C ASP A 113 4.60 17.74 -9.20
N ARG A 114 5.78 17.91 -9.81
CA ARG A 114 6.10 19.03 -10.71
C ARG A 114 6.20 18.61 -12.18
N ARG A 115 5.61 17.46 -12.54
CA ARG A 115 5.67 16.95 -13.91
C ARG A 115 4.81 17.80 -14.84
N GLU A 116 5.24 17.93 -16.10
CA GLU A 116 4.46 18.54 -17.19
C GLU A 116 3.05 17.93 -17.25
N PRO A 117 1.97 18.72 -17.37
CA PRO A 117 0.61 18.21 -17.36
C PRO A 117 0.33 17.27 -18.55
N LEU A 118 -0.65 16.38 -18.40
CA LEU A 118 -1.20 15.57 -19.49
C LEU A 118 -2.68 15.86 -19.61
N ALA A 119 -3.18 15.93 -20.85
CA ALA A 119 -4.60 16.06 -21.11
C ALA A 119 -5.36 14.85 -20.54
N PRO A 120 -6.56 15.05 -19.94
CA PRO A 120 -7.39 13.96 -19.42
C PRO A 120 -7.69 12.88 -20.47
N GLU A 121 -7.90 13.28 -21.73
CA GLU A 121 -8.19 12.38 -22.85
C GLU A 121 -7.05 11.39 -23.12
N VAL A 122 -5.79 11.85 -23.01
CA VAL A 122 -4.60 11.02 -23.19
C VAL A 122 -4.50 9.98 -22.06
N LEU A 123 -4.80 10.38 -20.83
CA LEU A 123 -4.83 9.46 -19.68
C LEU A 123 -5.97 8.44 -19.81
N ALA A 124 -7.16 8.89 -20.23
CA ALA A 124 -8.31 8.02 -20.46
C ALA A 124 -8.01 7.00 -21.57
N ARG A 125 -7.34 7.42 -22.66
CA ARG A 125 -6.93 6.51 -23.73
C ARG A 125 -5.86 5.52 -23.27
N ALA A 126 -4.86 5.94 -22.50
CA ALA A 126 -3.88 5.03 -21.90
C ALA A 126 -4.53 3.98 -20.98
N ALA A 127 -5.53 4.40 -20.19
CA ALA A 127 -6.32 3.51 -19.34
C ALA A 127 -7.10 2.49 -20.18
N ARG A 128 -7.80 2.92 -21.25
CA ARG A 128 -8.53 2.01 -22.16
C ARG A 128 -7.62 0.94 -22.77
N ILE A 129 -6.47 1.34 -23.32
CA ILE A 129 -5.49 0.39 -23.89
C ILE A 129 -5.09 -0.68 -22.87
N CYS A 130 -4.87 -0.29 -21.61
CA CYS A 130 -4.53 -1.23 -20.55
C CYS A 130 -5.71 -2.16 -20.20
N GLN A 131 -6.93 -1.63 -20.13
CA GLN A 131 -8.14 -2.43 -19.86
C GLN A 131 -8.40 -3.43 -20.98
N ASP A 132 -8.34 -3.02 -22.24
CA ASP A 132 -8.62 -3.88 -23.39
C ASP A 132 -7.60 -5.01 -23.50
N ALA A 133 -6.31 -4.70 -23.27
CA ALA A 133 -5.26 -5.71 -23.20
C ALA A 133 -5.49 -6.73 -22.07
N LEU A 134 -5.97 -6.28 -20.89
CA LEU A 134 -6.28 -7.15 -19.76
C LEU A 134 -7.53 -7.99 -20.02
N ILE A 135 -8.61 -7.40 -20.53
CA ILE A 135 -9.85 -8.11 -20.87
C ILE A 135 -9.58 -9.19 -21.91
N LYS A 136 -8.86 -8.85 -22.99
CA LYS A 136 -8.48 -9.82 -24.03
C LYS A 136 -7.67 -10.98 -23.46
N ARG A 137 -6.76 -10.71 -22.51
CA ARG A 137 -6.00 -11.75 -21.82
C ARG A 137 -6.88 -12.62 -20.93
N PHE A 138 -7.78 -12.02 -20.15
CA PHE A 138 -8.60 -12.77 -19.20
C PHE A 138 -9.68 -13.60 -19.89
N ALA A 139 -10.15 -13.19 -21.08
CA ALA A 139 -11.14 -13.93 -21.86
C ALA A 139 -10.68 -15.35 -22.25
N SER A 140 -9.37 -15.63 -22.27
CA SER A 140 -8.86 -16.98 -22.56
C SER A 140 -8.81 -17.91 -21.34
N LEU A 141 -9.20 -17.43 -20.16
CA LEU A 141 -9.21 -18.22 -18.92
C LEU A 141 -10.58 -18.90 -18.74
N PRO A 142 -10.69 -19.96 -17.90
CA PRO A 142 -11.95 -20.67 -17.68
C PRO A 142 -13.09 -19.73 -17.26
N PRO A 143 -14.35 -19.94 -17.68
CA PRO A 143 -15.45 -19.04 -17.32
C PRO A 143 -15.64 -18.94 -15.79
N LEU A 144 -16.02 -17.76 -15.32
CA LEU A 144 -16.41 -17.50 -13.92
C LEU A 144 -17.90 -17.71 -13.65
N GLY A 145 -18.69 -17.89 -14.72
CA GLY A 145 -20.15 -17.94 -14.62
C GLY A 145 -20.73 -16.61 -14.15
N ARG A 146 -21.90 -16.68 -13.52
CA ARG A 146 -22.55 -15.51 -12.92
C ARG A 146 -21.69 -14.97 -11.78
N SER A 147 -21.23 -13.73 -11.91
CA SER A 147 -20.19 -13.15 -11.07
C SER A 147 -20.70 -11.87 -10.42
N PHE A 148 -20.58 -11.78 -9.09
CA PHE A 148 -20.83 -10.54 -8.34
C PHE A 148 -19.51 -9.96 -7.84
N VAL A 149 -19.30 -8.66 -8.04
CA VAL A 149 -18.13 -7.92 -7.54
C VAL A 149 -18.63 -6.82 -6.62
N ASP A 150 -18.36 -6.96 -5.33
CA ASP A 150 -18.73 -5.97 -4.31
C ASP A 150 -17.94 -4.66 -4.52
N PRO A 151 -18.62 -3.51 -4.66
CA PRO A 151 -17.96 -2.21 -4.79
C PRO A 151 -17.04 -1.84 -3.62
N ALA A 152 -17.25 -2.41 -2.42
CA ALA A 152 -16.38 -2.22 -1.26
C ALA A 152 -14.94 -2.71 -1.51
N LEU A 153 -14.71 -3.58 -2.50
CA LEU A 153 -13.38 -4.05 -2.88
C LEU A 153 -12.46 -2.96 -3.43
N ARG A 154 -12.99 -1.77 -3.74
CA ARG A 154 -12.20 -0.58 -4.10
C ARG A 154 -11.20 -0.18 -3.02
N ASP A 155 -11.54 -0.49 -1.76
CA ASP A 155 -10.75 -0.13 -0.59
C ASP A 155 -9.61 -1.15 -0.34
N TYR A 156 -9.54 -2.24 -1.11
CA TYR A 156 -8.55 -3.31 -0.93
C TYR A 156 -7.56 -3.38 -2.08
N ILE A 157 -6.27 -3.53 -1.77
CA ILE A 157 -5.19 -3.42 -2.75
C ILE A 157 -4.83 -4.80 -3.33
N VAL A 158 -4.58 -4.84 -4.64
CA VAL A 158 -4.12 -6.05 -5.35
C VAL A 158 -2.74 -6.50 -4.83
N PRO A 159 -2.54 -7.80 -4.52
CA PRO A 159 -1.26 -8.34 -4.03
C PRO A 159 -0.22 -8.52 -5.15
N LEU A 160 0.34 -7.42 -5.66
CA LEU A 160 1.31 -7.44 -6.78
C LEU A 160 2.71 -7.99 -6.41
N ALA A 161 3.08 -8.02 -5.12
CA ALA A 161 4.41 -8.40 -4.65
C ALA A 161 4.36 -9.24 -3.36
N GLN A 162 5.41 -10.05 -3.14
CA GLN A 162 5.43 -11.20 -2.23
C GLN A 162 6.09 -10.92 -0.86
N ARG A 163 5.98 -9.73 -0.26
CA ARG A 163 6.60 -9.48 1.05
C ARG A 163 5.66 -8.75 1.99
N ALA A 164 4.87 -9.53 2.72
CA ALA A 164 4.34 -9.11 4.02
C ALA A 164 5.52 -9.04 5.01
N ALA A 165 5.49 -8.08 5.94
CA ALA A 165 6.48 -8.03 7.01
C ALA A 165 6.15 -9.04 8.13
N SER A 166 4.87 -9.44 8.25
CA SER A 166 4.39 -10.46 9.19
C SER A 166 4.14 -11.82 8.52
N LYS A 167 4.39 -12.91 9.27
CA LYS A 167 3.90 -14.26 8.96
C LYS A 167 2.51 -14.50 9.58
N SER A 168 1.61 -13.52 9.52
CA SER A 168 0.26 -13.65 10.09
C SER A 168 -0.66 -14.47 9.20
N LEU A 169 -1.51 -15.30 9.81
CA LEU A 169 -2.49 -16.16 9.13
C LEU A 169 -3.54 -15.37 8.31
N ARG A 170 -3.73 -14.10 8.64
CA ARG A 170 -4.69 -13.19 8.00
C ARG A 170 -3.98 -11.87 7.69
N THR A 171 -3.55 -11.69 6.44
CA THR A 171 -2.74 -10.52 6.06
C THR A 171 -3.35 -9.80 4.87
N LEU A 172 -3.52 -8.49 4.98
CA LEU A 172 -3.91 -7.62 3.87
C LEU A 172 -2.71 -6.97 3.20
N VAL A 173 -2.90 -6.54 1.95
CA VAL A 173 -1.89 -5.76 1.25
C VAL A 173 -1.85 -4.35 1.81
N ARG A 174 -0.65 -3.86 2.09
CA ARG A 174 -0.41 -2.48 2.57
C ARG A 174 -1.18 -1.45 1.75
N GLY A 175 -1.84 -0.54 2.44
CA GLY A 175 -2.70 0.51 1.87
C GLY A 175 -4.17 0.09 1.71
N SER A 176 -4.51 -1.18 1.96
CA SER A 176 -5.92 -1.60 2.04
C SER A 176 -6.60 -0.91 3.22
N ARG A 177 -7.88 -0.59 3.08
CA ARG A 177 -8.69 0.14 4.06
C ARG A 177 -9.84 -0.73 4.52
N LEU A 178 -9.96 -0.91 5.83
CA LEU A 178 -11.10 -1.57 6.46
C LEU A 178 -12.03 -0.50 7.05
N PRO A 179 -13.34 -0.73 7.10
CA PRO A 179 -14.23 0.15 7.85
C PRO A 179 -13.85 0.17 9.34
N LEU A 180 -13.83 1.36 9.93
CA LEU A 180 -13.82 1.47 11.39
C LEU A 180 -15.21 1.10 11.93
N PRO A 181 -15.30 0.41 13.08
CA PRO A 181 -16.58 0.14 13.73
C PRO A 181 -17.36 1.44 13.99
N ASP A 182 -18.69 1.37 13.93
CA ASP A 182 -19.55 2.48 14.29
C ASP A 182 -19.66 2.59 15.82
N THR A 183 -18.66 3.25 16.41
CA THR A 183 -18.56 3.48 17.84
C THR A 183 -17.81 4.79 18.11
N ARG A 184 -18.05 5.37 19.29
CA ARG A 184 -17.31 6.51 19.81
C ARG A 184 -15.92 6.12 20.32
N PHE A 185 -15.80 4.95 20.96
CA PHE A 185 -14.57 4.56 21.64
C PHE A 185 -13.90 3.36 20.99
N ILE A 186 -12.59 3.47 20.83
CA ILE A 186 -11.73 2.37 20.39
C ILE A 186 -10.67 2.12 21.45
N ARG A 187 -10.50 0.85 21.84
CA ARG A 187 -9.38 0.42 22.70
C ARG A 187 -8.35 -0.30 21.84
N LEU A 188 -7.19 0.32 21.66
CA LEU A 188 -6.01 -0.38 21.16
C LEU A 188 -5.51 -1.34 22.23
N PHE A 189 -4.98 -2.49 21.82
CA PHE A 189 -4.36 -3.43 22.73
C PHE A 189 -3.07 -3.99 22.16
N LEU A 190 -2.15 -4.32 23.05
CA LEU A 190 -0.93 -5.06 22.81
C LEU A 190 -0.85 -6.19 23.83
N TRP A 191 -0.45 -7.38 23.39
CA TRP A 191 -0.08 -8.51 24.23
C TRP A 191 1.30 -9.00 23.82
N TRP A 192 2.14 -9.31 24.81
CA TRP A 192 3.40 -10.01 24.58
C TRP A 192 3.76 -10.89 25.76
N LYS A 193 4.65 -11.85 25.53
CA LYS A 193 5.26 -12.67 26.57
C LYS A 193 6.78 -12.67 26.41
N ASN A 194 7.48 -12.68 27.54
CA ASN A 194 8.94 -12.73 27.56
C ASN A 194 9.46 -13.88 26.68
N GLY A 195 10.49 -13.57 25.88
CA GLY A 195 11.27 -14.59 25.19
C GLY A 195 12.28 -15.25 26.13
N ARG A 196 13.53 -15.36 25.65
CA ARG A 196 14.64 -15.92 26.45
C ARG A 196 15.06 -15.05 27.64
N ALA A 197 14.68 -13.78 27.63
CA ALA A 197 14.99 -12.80 28.65
C ALA A 197 13.81 -11.83 28.83
N ARG A 198 13.88 -10.98 29.86
CA ARG A 198 12.93 -9.89 30.08
C ARG A 198 12.72 -9.11 28.78
N THR A 199 11.46 -8.99 28.37
CA THR A 199 11.09 -8.29 27.14
C THR A 199 10.10 -7.19 27.49
N ASP A 200 10.43 -5.99 27.03
CA ASP A 200 9.69 -4.76 27.23
C ASP A 200 9.19 -4.27 25.86
N ILE A 201 7.87 -4.36 25.64
CA ILE A 201 7.23 -3.98 24.39
C ILE A 201 6.22 -2.88 24.69
N ASP A 202 6.45 -1.70 24.14
CA ASP A 202 5.58 -0.54 24.33
C ASP A 202 4.48 -0.49 23.28
N LEU A 203 3.27 -0.12 23.71
CA LEU A 203 2.21 0.39 22.85
C LEU A 203 2.26 1.93 22.78
N SER A 204 2.01 2.51 21.61
CA SER A 204 1.95 3.96 21.44
C SER A 204 0.99 4.35 20.33
N ALA A 205 0.39 5.54 20.46
CA ALA A 205 -0.48 6.14 19.45
C ALA A 205 0.01 7.56 19.12
N ALA A 206 0.46 7.77 17.88
CA ALA A 206 0.89 9.07 17.39
C ALA A 206 -0.24 9.74 16.60
N PHE A 207 -0.58 10.97 16.95
CA PHE A 207 -1.69 11.73 16.37
C PHE A 207 -1.19 12.74 15.34
N PHE A 208 -1.89 12.81 14.21
CA PHE A 208 -1.61 13.74 13.12
C PHE A 208 -2.88 14.46 12.65
N ASP A 209 -2.72 15.70 12.22
CA ASP A 209 -3.79 16.48 11.59
C ASP A 209 -4.07 16.02 10.14
N ALA A 210 -5.04 16.67 9.49
CA ALA A 210 -5.39 16.38 8.10
C ALA A 210 -4.29 16.71 7.08
N ASN A 211 -3.26 17.48 7.47
CA ASN A 211 -2.09 17.83 6.66
C ASN A 211 -0.89 16.93 6.95
N PHE A 212 -1.07 15.84 7.72
CA PHE A 212 -0.02 14.92 8.13
C PHE A 212 1.06 15.56 9.02
N VAL A 213 0.70 16.62 9.74
CA VAL A 213 1.56 17.25 10.75
C VAL A 213 1.41 16.48 12.04
N PHE A 214 2.53 16.05 12.64
CA PHE A 214 2.52 15.42 13.95
C PHE A 214 2.04 16.41 15.01
N MET A 215 1.12 15.95 15.87
CA MET A 215 0.49 16.77 16.90
C MET A 215 1.00 16.38 18.28
N GLN A 216 0.85 15.10 18.65
CA GLN A 216 1.26 14.54 19.94
C GLN A 216 1.25 13.01 19.90
N THR A 217 1.91 12.37 20.86
CA THR A 217 1.85 10.93 21.11
C THR A 217 1.23 10.64 22.47
N VAL A 218 0.43 9.57 22.56
CA VAL A 218 0.07 8.89 23.82
C VAL A 218 0.89 7.60 23.93
N ALA A 219 1.65 7.46 25.01
CA ALA A 219 2.63 6.40 25.25
C ALA A 219 2.96 6.31 26.76
N TYR A 220 3.84 5.38 27.17
CA TYR A 220 4.27 5.22 28.56
C TYR A 220 4.77 6.51 29.23
N TYR A 221 5.50 7.38 28.50
CA TYR A 221 6.01 8.65 29.00
C TYR A 221 5.02 9.82 28.88
N ASN A 222 3.86 9.61 28.25
CA ASN A 222 2.80 10.61 28.10
C ASN A 222 1.42 9.93 28.08
N LEU A 223 0.92 9.60 29.26
CA LEU A 223 -0.23 8.69 29.44
C LEU A 223 -1.57 9.24 28.94
N LYS A 224 -1.69 10.54 28.63
CA LYS A 224 -2.96 11.12 28.17
C LYS A 224 -2.77 12.32 27.24
N GLY A 225 -3.73 12.52 26.33
CA GLY A 225 -3.77 13.72 25.49
C GLY A 225 -4.86 13.66 24.42
N PHE A 226 -5.48 14.80 24.11
CA PHE A 226 -6.50 15.00 23.06
C PHE A 226 -7.75 14.10 23.08
N GLY A 227 -7.83 13.09 23.94
CA GLY A 227 -8.86 12.04 23.90
C GLY A 227 -8.28 10.62 23.93
N GLY A 228 -6.95 10.48 23.94
CA GLY A 228 -6.24 9.23 24.17
C GLY A 228 -5.80 9.02 25.63
N TYR A 229 -5.88 7.79 26.12
CA TYR A 229 -5.51 7.40 27.49
C TYR A 229 -4.77 6.05 27.50
N HIS A 230 -3.55 6.03 28.04
CA HIS A 230 -2.72 4.83 28.17
C HIS A 230 -2.97 4.12 29.51
N SER A 231 -2.95 2.80 29.54
CA SER A 231 -3.16 1.99 30.74
C SER A 231 -2.02 2.03 31.78
N GLY A 232 -0.93 2.75 31.51
CA GLY A 232 0.34 2.61 32.22
C GLY A 232 1.33 1.69 31.49
N ASP A 233 2.49 1.51 32.09
CA ASP A 233 3.69 0.90 31.50
C ASP A 233 3.99 -0.44 32.20
N ILE A 234 4.10 -1.53 31.43
CA ILE A 234 4.50 -2.85 31.95
C ILE A 234 5.81 -3.26 31.27
N VAL A 235 6.87 -3.45 32.06
CA VAL A 235 8.23 -3.67 31.54
C VAL A 235 8.74 -5.12 31.63
N ASP A 236 7.95 -6.03 32.21
CA ASP A 236 8.29 -7.44 32.40
C ASP A 236 7.05 -8.35 32.28
N ALA A 237 7.09 -9.33 31.36
CA ALA A 237 5.94 -10.15 30.99
C ALA A 237 6.23 -11.67 31.05
N PRO A 238 6.65 -12.24 32.20
CA PRO A 238 7.04 -13.66 32.28
C PRO A 238 5.88 -14.63 31.97
N GLN A 239 4.66 -14.24 32.36
CA GLN A 239 3.42 -14.98 32.07
C GLN A 239 2.58 -14.32 30.97
N GLY A 240 3.15 -13.33 30.29
CA GLY A 240 2.43 -12.43 29.40
C GLY A 240 1.96 -11.15 30.10
N ALA A 241 1.83 -10.08 29.33
CA ALA A 241 1.36 -8.78 29.77
C ALA A 241 0.53 -8.11 28.66
N SER A 242 -0.24 -7.09 29.04
CA SER A 242 -0.98 -6.28 28.08
C SER A 242 -0.92 -4.80 28.39
N GLU A 243 -0.86 -4.02 27.32
CA GLU A 243 -1.06 -2.58 27.36
C GLU A 243 -2.26 -2.18 26.51
N PHE A 244 -2.91 -1.10 26.92
CA PHE A 244 -4.10 -0.57 26.26
C PHE A 244 -3.99 0.93 26.06
N ILE A 245 -4.52 1.40 24.93
CA ILE A 245 -4.77 2.82 24.69
C ILE A 245 -6.23 3.00 24.32
N ASP A 246 -6.98 3.71 25.15
CA ASP A 246 -8.34 4.14 24.85
C ASP A 246 -8.33 5.41 24.03
N LEU A 247 -9.16 5.45 22.98
CA LEU A 247 -9.33 6.57 22.07
C LEU A 247 -10.80 6.98 22.06
N ASP A 248 -11.11 8.20 22.51
CA ASP A 248 -12.38 8.87 22.24
C ASP A 248 -12.30 9.53 20.85
N ILE A 249 -12.95 8.91 19.86
CA ILE A 249 -12.88 9.34 18.46
C ILE A 249 -13.45 10.77 18.30
N ASP A 250 -14.56 11.06 18.98
CA ASP A 250 -15.23 12.36 18.85
C ASP A 250 -14.34 13.47 19.42
N ALA A 251 -13.74 13.23 20.60
CA ALA A 251 -12.81 14.18 21.21
C ALA A 251 -11.57 14.41 20.34
N LEU A 252 -10.99 13.34 19.76
CA LEU A 252 -9.84 13.44 18.86
C LEU A 252 -10.17 14.28 17.61
N VAL A 253 -11.32 14.04 17.00
CA VAL A 253 -11.79 14.79 15.82
C VAL A 253 -12.05 16.26 16.17
N GLU A 254 -12.68 16.55 17.30
CA GLU A 254 -12.90 17.93 17.78
C GLU A 254 -11.57 18.70 17.95
N LYS A 255 -10.50 17.99 18.31
CA LYS A 255 -9.15 18.56 18.44
C LYS A 255 -8.37 18.63 17.13
N GLY A 256 -9.00 18.32 15.99
CA GLY A 256 -8.40 18.39 14.66
C GLY A 256 -7.48 17.21 14.32
N ILE A 257 -7.52 16.13 15.11
CA ILE A 257 -6.80 14.90 14.78
C ILE A 257 -7.56 14.16 13.69
N ARG A 258 -6.86 13.83 12.60
CA ARG A 258 -7.40 12.98 11.52
C ARG A 258 -6.81 11.59 11.56
N TYR A 259 -5.50 11.46 11.76
CA TYR A 259 -4.83 10.18 11.69
C TYR A 259 -4.25 9.77 13.05
N VAL A 260 -4.51 8.53 13.44
CA VAL A 260 -3.87 7.87 14.58
C VAL A 260 -2.97 6.76 14.06
N VAL A 261 -1.65 6.92 14.18
CA VAL A 261 -0.67 5.91 13.82
C VAL A 261 -0.35 5.08 15.04
N THR A 262 -0.72 3.80 15.03
CA THR A 262 -0.34 2.86 16.08
C THR A 262 1.12 2.48 15.88
N SER A 263 1.89 2.51 16.96
CA SER A 263 3.30 2.13 16.99
C SER A 263 3.52 1.14 18.12
N ILE A 264 4.26 0.09 17.82
CA ILE A 264 4.68 -0.94 18.77
C ILE A 264 6.19 -0.94 18.73
N ASN A 265 6.83 -0.90 19.89
CA ASN A 265 8.27 -0.73 20.00
C ASN A 265 8.85 -1.75 20.98
N SER A 266 9.91 -2.44 20.58
CA SER A 266 10.67 -3.32 21.45
C SER A 266 11.77 -2.53 22.15
N TYR A 267 11.49 -2.03 23.36
CA TYR A 267 12.41 -1.18 24.11
C TYR A 267 13.69 -1.93 24.49
N THR A 268 13.55 -3.21 24.86
CA THR A 268 14.68 -4.10 25.13
C THR A 268 15.32 -4.71 23.87
N GLN A 269 14.94 -4.24 22.68
CA GLN A 269 15.61 -4.52 21.40
C GLN A 269 15.53 -5.98 20.89
N GLN A 270 14.57 -6.77 21.34
CA GLN A 270 14.29 -8.08 20.76
C GLN A 270 13.52 -7.93 19.43
N PRO A 271 13.87 -8.69 18.38
CA PRO A 271 13.00 -8.79 17.22
C PRO A 271 11.73 -9.56 17.58
N TYR A 272 10.59 -9.19 17.00
CA TYR A 272 9.31 -9.81 17.36
C TYR A 272 9.23 -11.31 17.02
N CYS A 273 9.95 -11.77 15.99
CA CYS A 273 10.02 -13.18 15.62
C CYS A 273 10.64 -14.09 16.69
N ASP A 274 11.35 -13.52 17.67
CA ASP A 274 11.98 -14.28 18.76
C ASP A 274 11.07 -14.38 20.00
N LEU A 275 9.92 -13.70 20.00
CA LEU A 275 8.96 -13.73 21.08
C LEU A 275 7.99 -14.92 20.90
N PRO A 276 7.65 -15.63 21.99
CA PRO A 276 6.70 -16.75 21.91
C PRO A 276 5.30 -16.27 21.53
N GLU A 277 4.90 -15.10 22.04
CA GLU A 277 3.62 -14.46 21.76
C GLU A 277 3.85 -12.95 21.68
N CYS A 278 3.40 -12.33 20.58
CA CYS A 278 3.32 -10.89 20.43
C CYS A 278 2.23 -10.56 19.42
N PHE A 279 1.18 -9.87 19.84
CA PHE A 279 0.08 -9.48 18.96
C PHE A 279 -0.55 -8.17 19.43
N ALA A 280 -1.18 -7.46 18.51
CA ALA A 280 -1.89 -6.23 18.81
C ALA A 280 -3.15 -6.10 17.96
N GLY A 281 -4.01 -5.17 18.32
CA GLY A 281 -5.24 -4.95 17.58
C GLY A 281 -6.05 -3.81 18.17
N TRP A 282 -7.34 -3.81 17.83
CA TRP A 282 -8.27 -2.85 18.39
C TRP A 282 -9.65 -3.46 18.66
N MET A 283 -10.30 -2.91 19.68
CA MET A 283 -11.64 -3.27 20.12
C MET A 283 -12.58 -2.07 19.95
N ALA A 284 -13.83 -2.34 19.58
CA ALA A 284 -14.90 -1.36 19.64
C ALA A 284 -15.48 -1.31 21.06
N ARG A 285 -15.58 -0.14 21.69
CA ARG A 285 -16.13 0.00 23.05
C ARG A 285 -17.34 0.91 23.05
N ALA A 286 -18.43 0.47 23.68
CA ALA A 286 -19.61 1.32 23.86
C ALA A 286 -19.39 2.35 25.00
N ASP A 287 -18.73 1.90 26.08
CA ASP A 287 -18.30 2.72 27.21
C ASP A 287 -16.95 2.20 27.71
N LEU A 288 -16.01 3.11 27.96
CA LEU A 288 -14.66 2.83 28.45
C LEU A 288 -14.64 2.25 29.87
N ALA A 289 -15.66 2.57 30.69
CA ALA A 289 -15.79 2.12 32.07
C ALA A 289 -16.56 0.79 32.23
N SER A 290 -17.13 0.27 31.14
CA SER A 290 -17.98 -0.93 31.16
C SER A 290 -17.20 -2.17 30.71
N GLY A 291 -17.54 -3.34 31.26
CA GLY A 291 -17.00 -4.65 30.84
C GLY A 291 -15.56 -4.93 31.27
N GLU A 292 -15.00 -6.03 30.77
CA GLU A 292 -13.60 -6.41 31.04
C GLU A 292 -12.60 -5.50 30.32
N VAL A 293 -11.37 -5.43 30.83
CA VAL A 293 -10.30 -4.65 30.20
C VAL A 293 -10.03 -5.15 28.78
N TYR A 294 -9.94 -6.47 28.61
CA TYR A 294 -9.92 -7.16 27.32
C TYR A 294 -11.21 -7.94 27.14
N GLU A 295 -12.03 -7.56 26.15
CA GLU A 295 -13.30 -8.21 25.87
C GLU A 295 -13.25 -8.85 24.47
N PRO A 296 -12.97 -10.17 24.37
CA PRO A 296 -12.75 -10.85 23.08
C PRO A 296 -13.86 -10.64 22.05
N ARG A 297 -15.11 -10.50 22.51
CA ARG A 297 -16.29 -10.30 21.66
C ARG A 297 -16.31 -8.95 20.96
N THR A 298 -15.54 -7.99 21.47
CA THR A 298 -15.45 -6.62 20.93
C THR A 298 -14.20 -6.40 20.08
N VAL A 299 -13.32 -7.41 19.97
CA VAL A 299 -12.13 -7.37 19.12
C VAL A 299 -12.58 -7.31 17.67
N VAL A 300 -12.23 -6.22 16.99
CA VAL A 300 -12.53 -6.02 15.58
C VAL A 300 -11.49 -6.72 14.72
N ASP A 301 -10.21 -6.55 15.07
CA ASP A 301 -9.11 -7.26 14.43
C ASP A 301 -7.95 -7.49 15.40
N ARG A 302 -7.18 -8.54 15.12
CA ARG A 302 -5.98 -8.95 15.85
C ARG A 302 -4.90 -9.31 14.83
N ILE A 303 -3.72 -8.77 15.06
CA ILE A 303 -2.57 -8.88 14.18
C ILE A 303 -1.41 -9.51 14.97
N ASP A 304 -0.95 -10.67 14.52
CA ASP A 304 0.25 -11.29 15.06
C ASP A 304 1.50 -10.54 14.57
N ILE A 305 2.38 -10.19 15.49
CA ILE A 305 3.59 -9.44 15.22
C ILE A 305 4.76 -10.42 15.28
N ALA A 306 5.25 -10.79 14.11
CA ALA A 306 6.26 -11.84 13.96
C ALA A 306 7.40 -11.42 13.01
N SER A 307 7.65 -10.12 12.88
CA SER A 307 8.70 -9.60 12.00
C SER A 307 10.08 -9.66 12.66
N ASP A 308 11.13 -9.66 11.83
CA ASP A 308 12.54 -9.58 12.26
C ASP A 308 12.99 -8.14 12.62
N THR A 309 12.04 -7.30 13.02
CA THR A 309 12.25 -5.89 13.33
C THR A 309 11.92 -5.60 14.80
N GLN A 310 12.33 -4.43 15.28
CA GLN A 310 12.12 -3.98 16.67
C GLN A 310 11.01 -2.94 16.79
N ILE A 311 10.48 -2.45 15.67
CA ILE A 311 9.43 -1.43 15.65
C ILE A 311 8.42 -1.81 14.58
N CYS A 312 7.15 -1.83 14.94
CA CYS A 312 6.04 -2.15 14.06
C CYS A 312 5.01 -1.00 14.03
N LEU A 313 4.65 -0.53 12.83
CA LEU A 313 3.48 0.30 12.60
C LEU A 313 2.43 -0.56 11.89
N PRO A 314 1.55 -1.25 12.62
CA PRO A 314 0.68 -2.26 12.03
C PRO A 314 -0.46 -1.65 11.21
N PHE A 315 -1.04 -0.55 11.68
CA PHE A 315 -2.15 0.14 11.02
C PHE A 315 -2.23 1.63 11.40
N VAL A 316 -3.03 2.36 10.63
CA VAL A 316 -3.36 3.77 10.88
C VAL A 316 -4.87 3.93 10.85
N MET A 317 -5.45 4.65 11.81
CA MET A 317 -6.87 5.01 11.78
C MET A 317 -7.03 6.38 11.13
N ASP A 318 -7.80 6.48 10.04
CA ASP A 318 -8.34 7.74 9.51
C ASP A 318 -9.71 7.96 10.16
N LEU A 319 -9.76 8.87 11.14
CA LEU A 319 -10.95 9.17 11.94
C LEU A 319 -12.02 9.90 11.12
N HIS A 320 -11.61 10.63 10.08
CA HIS A 320 -12.54 11.39 9.25
C HIS A 320 -13.24 10.50 8.23
N GLU A 321 -12.49 9.63 7.54
CA GLU A 321 -13.07 8.65 6.61
C GLU A 321 -13.64 7.41 7.32
N ARG A 322 -13.46 7.31 8.64
CA ARG A 322 -13.78 6.13 9.46
C ARG A 322 -13.23 4.85 8.83
N ARG A 323 -11.91 4.82 8.62
CA ARG A 323 -11.19 3.67 8.04
C ARG A 323 -9.95 3.30 8.84
N VAL A 324 -9.61 2.02 8.89
CA VAL A 324 -8.30 1.51 9.29
C VAL A 324 -7.49 1.24 8.02
N ILE A 325 -6.38 1.92 7.85
CA ILE A 325 -5.43 1.72 6.76
C ILE A 325 -4.38 0.72 7.20
N TRP A 326 -4.33 -0.41 6.52
CA TRP A 326 -3.37 -1.48 6.78
C TRP A 326 -1.95 -1.03 6.42
N ALA A 327 -1.07 -0.91 7.42
CA ALA A 327 0.27 -0.36 7.24
C ALA A 327 1.33 -1.45 7.14
N ASP A 328 1.29 -2.48 8.01
CA ASP A 328 2.24 -3.62 8.07
C ASP A 328 3.71 -3.19 7.86
N LEU A 329 4.19 -2.24 8.68
CA LEU A 329 5.53 -1.67 8.55
C LEU A 329 6.44 -2.07 9.70
N GLY A 330 7.47 -2.86 9.40
CA GLY A 330 8.64 -3.03 10.26
C GLY A 330 9.68 -1.93 10.02
N LEU A 331 10.19 -1.30 11.09
CA LEU A 331 11.28 -0.33 11.03
C LEU A 331 12.51 -0.86 11.77
N THR A 332 13.70 -0.59 11.20
CA THR A 332 15.01 -0.99 11.77
C THR A 332 15.70 0.14 12.54
N SER A 333 15.03 1.30 12.67
CA SER A 333 15.56 2.47 13.37
C SER A 333 14.40 3.28 13.93
N THR A 334 14.64 4.00 15.03
CA THR A 334 13.63 4.82 15.70
C THR A 334 12.92 5.76 14.71
N PRO A 335 11.57 5.78 14.69
CA PRO A 335 10.82 6.66 13.81
C PRO A 335 11.09 8.12 14.14
N ARG A 336 11.20 8.95 13.09
CA ARG A 336 11.19 10.41 13.24
C ARG A 336 9.76 10.92 13.10
N TRP A 337 9.24 11.48 14.19
CA TRP A 337 7.96 12.19 14.23
C TRP A 337 8.20 13.65 13.83
N ASN A 338 7.81 14.03 12.62
CA ASN A 338 8.10 15.37 12.09
C ASN A 338 6.94 16.34 12.31
N ASN A 339 7.22 17.48 12.93
CA ASN A 339 6.26 18.55 13.22
C ASN A 339 6.15 19.63 12.14
N VAL A 340 6.95 19.53 11.07
CA VAL A 340 7.05 20.60 10.07
C VAL A 340 6.11 20.32 8.91
N ARG A 341 5.18 21.25 8.66
CA ARG A 341 4.13 21.20 7.62
C ARG A 341 4.60 20.82 6.21
N ASN A 342 5.86 21.09 5.89
CA ASN A 342 6.45 20.83 4.57
C ASN A 342 7.56 19.76 4.58
N ASN A 343 7.79 19.06 5.70
CA ASN A 343 8.87 18.09 5.79
C ASN A 343 8.44 16.71 5.25
N LEU A 344 8.99 16.34 4.09
CA LEU A 344 8.84 15.03 3.46
C LEU A 344 9.83 14.02 4.06
N SER A 345 9.70 13.69 5.35
CA SER A 345 10.52 12.64 5.96
C SER A 345 9.78 11.90 7.08
N GLY A 346 10.41 10.84 7.60
CA GLY A 346 9.94 10.10 8.77
C GLY A 346 8.56 9.46 8.57
N VAL A 347 7.81 9.32 9.66
CA VAL A 347 6.49 8.65 9.65
C VAL A 347 5.44 9.45 8.90
N SER A 348 5.51 10.79 8.93
CA SER A 348 4.61 11.67 8.15
C SER A 348 4.70 11.35 6.65
N LEU A 349 5.92 11.18 6.11
CA LEU A 349 6.07 10.80 4.70
C LEU A 349 5.54 9.39 4.42
N MET A 350 5.78 8.42 5.31
CA MET A 350 5.26 7.05 5.17
C MET A 350 3.74 7.04 5.15
N LEU A 351 3.11 7.79 6.06
CA LEU A 351 1.67 7.95 6.13
C LEU A 351 1.10 8.59 4.86
N ARG A 352 1.70 9.71 4.39
CA ARG A 352 1.30 10.34 3.12
C ARG A 352 1.43 9.40 1.94
N ALA A 353 2.52 8.62 1.88
CA ALA A 353 2.73 7.64 0.83
C ALA A 353 1.72 6.48 0.92
N LEU A 354 1.33 6.06 2.13
CA LEU A 354 0.32 5.03 2.33
C LEU A 354 -1.06 5.51 1.85
N VAL A 355 -1.43 6.75 2.15
CA VAL A 355 -2.73 7.35 1.80
C VAL A 355 -2.82 7.72 0.32
N HIS A 356 -1.80 8.39 -0.23
CA HIS A 356 -1.91 9.06 -1.53
C HIS A 356 -1.30 8.30 -2.71
N THR A 357 -0.53 7.24 -2.49
CA THR A 357 0.07 6.50 -3.62
C THR A 357 -1.02 5.73 -4.37
N PRO A 358 -1.27 6.01 -5.66
CA PRO A 358 -2.24 5.23 -6.44
C PRO A 358 -1.77 3.79 -6.58
N ARG A 359 -2.67 2.84 -6.30
CA ARG A 359 -2.41 1.40 -6.36
C ARG A 359 -3.60 0.71 -7.02
N PRO A 360 -3.38 -0.43 -7.71
CA PRO A 360 -4.49 -1.20 -8.24
C PRO A 360 -5.34 -1.79 -7.10
N ASP A 361 -6.65 -1.62 -7.21
CA ASP A 361 -7.65 -2.12 -6.28
C ASP A 361 -8.29 -3.43 -6.77
N LEU A 362 -8.85 -4.20 -5.82
CA LEU A 362 -9.47 -5.50 -6.09
C LEU A 362 -10.80 -5.37 -6.85
N GLU A 363 -11.58 -4.30 -6.66
CA GLU A 363 -12.81 -4.04 -7.43
C GLU A 363 -12.46 -4.00 -8.93
N THR A 364 -11.47 -3.19 -9.31
CA THR A 364 -11.00 -3.08 -10.70
C THR A 364 -10.49 -4.41 -11.24
N LEU A 365 -9.70 -5.16 -10.47
CA LEU A 365 -9.18 -6.45 -10.91
C LEU A 365 -10.33 -7.43 -11.21
N PHE A 366 -11.25 -7.62 -10.28
CA PHE A 366 -12.33 -8.58 -10.43
C PHE A 366 -13.39 -8.11 -11.44
N ASP A 367 -13.64 -6.81 -11.56
CA ASP A 367 -14.47 -6.24 -12.63
C ASP A 367 -13.93 -6.61 -14.02
N LEU A 368 -12.62 -6.47 -14.23
CA LEU A 368 -11.99 -6.86 -15.50
C LEU A 368 -12.16 -8.35 -15.80
N HIS A 369 -12.06 -9.22 -14.79
CA HIS A 369 -12.33 -10.65 -14.97
C HIS A 369 -13.80 -10.94 -15.22
N ALA A 370 -14.72 -10.35 -14.44
CA ALA A 370 -16.15 -10.53 -14.62
C ALA A 370 -16.60 -10.10 -16.03
N ARG A 371 -16.07 -8.98 -16.55
CA ARG A 371 -16.35 -8.51 -17.91
C ARG A 371 -15.76 -9.40 -19.01
N ALA A 372 -14.61 -10.01 -18.76
CA ALA A 372 -13.89 -10.79 -19.77
C ALA A 372 -14.38 -12.23 -19.89
N ARG A 373 -14.79 -12.84 -18.77
CA ARG A 373 -15.04 -14.29 -18.65
C ARG A 373 -16.19 -14.65 -17.71
N GLY A 374 -17.06 -13.70 -17.38
CA GLY A 374 -18.23 -13.93 -16.52
C GLY A 374 -19.46 -13.16 -16.98
N GLU A 375 -20.54 -13.29 -16.22
CA GLU A 375 -21.78 -12.54 -16.40
C GLU A 375 -22.06 -11.73 -15.13
N ARG A 376 -22.11 -10.40 -15.21
CA ARG A 376 -22.21 -9.56 -14.01
C ARG A 376 -23.59 -9.63 -13.38
N MET A 377 -23.64 -9.94 -12.09
CA MET A 377 -24.85 -9.95 -11.27
C MET A 377 -24.91 -8.72 -10.37
N GLU A 378 -26.12 -8.26 -10.05
CA GLU A 378 -26.37 -7.13 -9.15
C GLU A 378 -26.30 -7.52 -7.67
N THR A 379 -26.54 -8.80 -7.37
CA THR A 379 -26.57 -9.30 -6.00
C THR A 379 -25.73 -10.57 -5.84
N PRO A 380 -25.12 -10.80 -4.66
CA PRO A 380 -24.33 -12.00 -4.42
C PRO A 380 -25.18 -13.28 -4.47
N GLN A 381 -26.48 -13.22 -4.20
CA GLN A 381 -27.38 -14.38 -4.22
C GLN A 381 -27.61 -14.94 -5.63
N GLN A 382 -27.46 -14.11 -6.66
CA GLN A 382 -27.61 -14.50 -8.06
C GLN A 382 -26.31 -15.03 -8.67
N ALA A 383 -25.19 -14.90 -7.97
CA ALA A 383 -23.87 -15.22 -8.47
C ALA A 383 -23.41 -16.62 -8.06
N GLU A 384 -22.72 -17.28 -8.98
CA GLU A 384 -21.95 -18.51 -8.74
C GLU A 384 -20.56 -18.18 -8.19
N THR A 385 -19.95 -17.09 -8.67
CA THR A 385 -18.68 -16.56 -8.17
C THR A 385 -18.91 -15.23 -7.49
N VAL A 386 -18.61 -15.15 -6.19
CA VAL A 386 -18.72 -13.93 -5.39
C VAL A 386 -17.33 -13.40 -5.06
N PHE A 387 -17.09 -12.13 -5.35
CA PHE A 387 -15.95 -11.36 -4.88
C PHE A 387 -16.47 -10.31 -3.90
N ALA A 388 -16.18 -10.47 -2.60
CA ALA A 388 -16.61 -9.53 -1.56
C ALA A 388 -15.64 -9.52 -0.37
N PRO A 389 -15.64 -8.47 0.48
CA PRO A 389 -14.76 -8.41 1.67
C PRO A 389 -14.90 -9.59 2.64
N HIS A 390 -16.10 -10.19 2.72
CA HIS A 390 -16.46 -11.20 3.73
C HIS A 390 -17.14 -12.45 3.16
N GLN A 391 -17.23 -12.59 1.83
CA GLN A 391 -17.92 -13.71 1.17
C GLN A 391 -17.20 -14.11 -0.13
N GLY A 392 -17.15 -15.41 -0.40
CA GLY A 392 -16.56 -15.94 -1.64
C GLY A 392 -15.05 -15.78 -1.66
N ILE A 393 -14.50 -15.20 -2.74
CA ILE A 393 -13.08 -14.85 -2.84
C ILE A 393 -12.89 -13.48 -2.21
N THR A 394 -12.15 -13.45 -1.09
CA THR A 394 -11.97 -12.28 -0.24
C THR A 394 -10.58 -11.65 -0.42
N PRO A 395 -10.37 -10.41 0.04
CA PRO A 395 -9.05 -9.77 0.06
C PRO A 395 -7.97 -10.54 0.85
N PHE A 396 -8.39 -11.46 1.73
CA PHE A 396 -7.48 -12.28 2.53
C PHE A 396 -6.98 -13.52 1.76
N ASP A 397 -7.62 -13.87 0.64
CA ASP A 397 -7.25 -15.01 -0.20
C ASP A 397 -6.10 -14.67 -1.16
N VAL A 398 -5.02 -14.08 -0.63
CA VAL A 398 -3.90 -13.51 -1.39
C VAL A 398 -3.31 -14.51 -2.38
N ASP A 399 -3.12 -15.77 -1.98
CA ASP A 399 -2.56 -16.80 -2.85
C ASP A 399 -3.52 -17.23 -3.96
N VAL A 400 -4.82 -17.25 -3.70
CA VAL A 400 -5.86 -17.50 -4.71
C VAL A 400 -5.89 -16.35 -5.72
N ILE A 401 -5.87 -15.10 -5.24
CA ILE A 401 -5.84 -13.90 -6.09
C ILE A 401 -4.63 -13.94 -7.02
N ARG A 402 -3.45 -14.21 -6.47
CA ARG A 402 -2.20 -14.26 -7.24
C ARG A 402 -2.13 -15.39 -8.25
N SER A 403 -2.68 -16.56 -7.92
CA SER A 403 -2.57 -17.74 -8.79
C SER A 403 -3.64 -17.77 -9.89
N ARG A 404 -4.82 -17.19 -9.65
CA ARG A 404 -5.98 -17.31 -10.55
C ARG A 404 -6.35 -16.02 -11.29
N PHE A 405 -5.89 -14.86 -10.80
CA PHE A 405 -6.36 -13.56 -11.30
C PHE A 405 -5.24 -12.61 -11.75
N LEU A 406 -3.97 -12.87 -11.42
CA LEU A 406 -2.80 -12.12 -11.88
C LEU A 406 -1.99 -12.92 -12.91
#